data_AF-A0A6F8TJC8-F1
#
_entry.id   AF-A0A6F8TJC8-F1
#
_cell.length_a   1.000
_cell.length_b   1.000
_cell.length_c   1.000
_cell.angle_alpha   90.00
_cell.angle_beta   90.00
_cell.angle_gamma   90.00
#
_symmetry.space_group_name_H-M   'P 1'
#
loop_
_entity.id
_entity.type
_entity.pdbx_description
1 polymer ?
#
loop_
_entity_poly.entity_id
_entity_poly.type
_entity_poly.pdbx_seq_one_letter_code
_entity_poly.pdbx_strand_id
1 'polypeptide(L)'
;MSQKNLAGLLGVSETSIRHWEADRGLIGKPTELLLRALYKEHVQGDGKLRSMIESLNHQERTLVPSEISFSYGNNHSWHQTNCEIA
;
A
#
# COMPACT_ATOMS: atom_id res chain seq x y z
N MET A 1 -2.40 0.53 -9.38
CA MET A 1 -2.34 1.61 -8.39
C MET A 1 -1.77 2.82 -9.09
N SER A 2 -2.42 3.99 -8.99
CA SER A 2 -1.80 5.22 -9.48
C SER A 2 -0.61 5.65 -8.62
N GLN A 3 0.20 6.55 -9.19
CA GLN A 3 1.27 7.24 -8.49
C GLN A 3 0.76 8.01 -7.25
N LYS A 4 -0.43 8.61 -7.33
CA LYS A 4 -1.06 9.35 -6.23
C LYS A 4 -1.36 8.47 -5.02
N ASN A 5 -1.99 7.32 -5.25
CA ASN A 5 -2.33 6.41 -4.16
C ASN A 5 -1.10 5.72 -3.58
N LEU A 6 -0.14 5.36 -4.42
CA LEU A 6 1.14 4.82 -3.94
C LEU A 6 1.92 5.86 -3.12
N ALA A 7 1.94 7.12 -3.56
CA ALA A 7 2.53 8.23 -2.84
C ALA A 7 1.87 8.44 -1.47
N GLY A 8 0.52 8.41 -1.44
CA GLY A 8 -0.26 8.48 -0.20
C GLY A 8 0.03 7.33 0.76
N LEU A 9 0.05 6.08 0.26
CA LEU A 9 0.36 4.89 1.04
C LEU A 9 1.78 4.95 1.65
N LEU A 10 2.74 5.47 0.90
CA LEU A 10 4.15 5.54 1.30
C LEU A 10 4.50 6.82 2.08
N GLY A 11 3.58 7.78 2.18
CA GLY A 11 3.85 9.09 2.79
C GLY A 11 4.92 9.90 2.05
N VAL A 12 5.00 9.76 0.72
CA VAL A 12 5.97 10.46 -0.15
C VAL A 12 5.25 11.28 -1.21
N SER A 13 5.99 12.06 -2.00
CA SER A 13 5.40 12.82 -3.11
C SER A 13 5.19 11.95 -4.36
N GLU A 14 4.20 12.28 -5.18
CA GLU A 14 4.03 11.66 -6.51
C GLU A 14 5.27 11.82 -7.40
N THR A 15 6.01 12.92 -7.23
CA THR A 15 7.27 13.16 -7.93
C THR A 15 8.33 12.13 -7.52
N SER A 16 8.39 11.75 -6.25
CA SER A 16 9.26 10.67 -5.76
C SER A 16 8.92 9.35 -6.44
N ILE A 17 7.63 9.04 -6.61
CA ILE A 17 7.19 7.84 -7.34
C ILE A 17 7.64 7.88 -8.80
N ARG A 18 7.38 8.99 -9.51
CA ARG A 18 7.82 9.19 -10.91
C ARG A 18 9.33 9.01 -11.08
N HIS A 19 10.09 9.52 -10.13
CA HIS A 19 11.54 9.40 -10.09
C HIS A 19 11.97 7.93 -9.97
N TRP A 20 11.37 7.16 -9.06
CA TRP A 20 11.66 5.73 -8.94
C TRP A 20 11.26 4.92 -10.18
N GLU A 21 10.10 5.19 -10.77
CA GLU A 21 9.63 4.51 -11.99
C GLU A 21 10.51 4.80 -13.21
N ALA A 22 11.11 5.99 -13.27
CA ALA A 22 12.03 6.38 -14.33
C ALA A 22 13.49 5.94 -14.08
N ASP A 23 13.74 5.16 -13.02
CA ASP A 23 15.08 4.79 -12.54
C ASP A 23 15.98 6.01 -12.25
N ARG A 24 15.36 7.10 -11.77
CA ARG A 24 15.99 8.38 -11.46
C ARG A 24 15.89 8.66 -9.97
N GLY A 25 16.83 8.14 -9.20
CA GLY A 25 16.98 8.49 -7.79
C GLY A 25 16.90 7.29 -6.85
N LEU A 26 17.37 7.49 -5.63
CA LEU A 26 17.45 6.43 -4.65
C LEU A 26 16.06 6.05 -4.12
N ILE A 27 15.82 4.75 -4.04
CA ILE A 27 14.66 4.20 -3.36
C ILE A 27 14.76 4.55 -1.88
N GLY A 28 13.77 5.29 -1.37
CA GLY A 28 13.71 5.71 0.01
C GLY A 28 13.27 4.59 0.96
N LYS A 29 13.52 4.79 2.25
CA LYS A 29 13.13 3.88 3.34
C LYS A 29 11.65 3.43 3.28
N PRO A 30 10.65 4.27 2.97
CA PRO A 30 9.25 3.83 2.89
C PRO A 30 9.03 2.73 1.84
N THR A 31 9.62 2.89 0.66
CA THR A 31 9.51 1.93 -0.44
C THR A 31 10.25 0.63 -0.14
N GLU A 32 11.42 0.73 0.50
CA GLU A 32 12.16 -0.44 0.98
C GLU A 32 11.33 -1.24 2.00
N LEU A 33 10.66 -0.55 2.94
CA LEU A 33 9.77 -1.18 3.92
C LEU A 33 8.57 -1.84 3.25
N LEU A 34 7.95 -1.22 2.25
CA LEU A 34 6.86 -1.82 1.48
C LEU A 34 7.32 -3.07 0.74
N LEU A 35 8.47 -3.04 0.06
CA LEU A 35 9.04 -4.21 -0.62
C LEU A 35 9.31 -5.35 0.36
N ARG A 36 9.87 -5.05 1.54
CA ARG A 36 10.09 -6.03 2.61
C ARG A 36 8.77 -6.60 3.14
N ALA A 37 7.74 -5.78 3.29
CA ALA A 37 6.41 -6.22 3.73
C ALA A 37 5.75 -7.14 2.69
N LEU A 38 5.80 -6.77 1.40
CA LEU A 38 5.31 -7.59 0.29
C LEU A 38 6.03 -8.94 0.22
N TYR A 39 7.35 -8.93 0.39
CA TYR A 39 8.14 -10.16 0.41
C TYR A 39 7.78 -11.05 1.61
N LYS A 40 7.69 -10.48 2.82
CA LYS A 40 7.29 -11.25 4.01
C LYS A 40 5.90 -11.85 3.87
N GLU A 41 4.94 -11.07 3.36
CA GLU A 41 3.59 -11.55 3.08
C GLU A 41 3.60 -12.70 2.08
N HIS A 42 4.39 -12.59 1.01
CA HIS A 42 4.49 -13.64 -0.01
C HIS A 42 5.03 -14.97 0.55
N VAL A 43 5.99 -14.90 1.47
CA VAL A 43 6.67 -16.10 2.00
C VAL A 43 5.90 -16.74 3.16
N GLN A 44 5.28 -15.94 4.05
CA GLN A 44 4.70 -16.43 5.31
C GLN A 44 3.30 -15.90 5.62
N GLY A 45 2.77 -14.98 4.82
CA GLY A 45 1.49 -14.33 5.06
C GLY A 45 0.29 -15.10 4.50
N ASP A 46 -0.90 -14.60 4.83
CA ASP A 46 -2.19 -15.11 4.36
C ASP A 46 -2.71 -14.38 3.11
N GLY A 47 -1.87 -13.54 2.49
CA GLY A 47 -2.18 -12.81 1.26
C GLY A 47 -3.04 -11.57 1.48
N LYS A 48 -3.31 -11.17 2.71
CA LYS A 48 -4.11 -10.00 3.05
C LYS A 48 -3.49 -8.70 2.59
N LEU A 49 -2.16 -8.54 2.65
CA LEU A 49 -1.52 -7.32 2.11
C LEU A 49 -1.78 -7.17 0.61
N ARG A 50 -1.81 -8.29 -0.12
CA ARG A 50 -2.18 -8.30 -1.54
C ARG A 50 -3.64 -7.93 -1.73
N SER A 51 -4.56 -8.54 -0.99
CA SER A 51 -5.99 -8.21 -1.04
C SER A 51 -6.24 -6.73 -0.73
N MET A 52 -5.51 -6.17 0.23
CA MET A 52 -5.53 -4.75 0.58
C MET A 52 -5.09 -3.85 -0.58
N ILE A 53 -4.01 -4.18 -1.29
CA ILE A 53 -3.58 -3.45 -2.48
C ILE A 53 -4.63 -3.55 -3.59
N GLU A 54 -5.25 -4.72 -3.76
CA GLU A 54 -6.35 -4.92 -4.70
C GLU A 54 -7.59 -4.08 -4.33
N SER A 55 -7.95 -4.00 -3.04
CA SER A 55 -9.01 -3.12 -2.53
C SER A 55 -8.74 -1.64 -2.82
N LEU A 56 -7.51 -1.16 -2.56
CA LEU A 56 -7.10 0.22 -2.88
C LEU A 56 -7.19 0.51 -4.39
N ASN A 57 -6.77 -0.44 -5.22
CA ASN A 57 -6.90 -0.34 -6.68
C ASN A 57 -8.36 -0.33 -7.13
N HIS A 58 -9.22 -1.09 -6.46
CA HIS A 58 -10.64 -1.16 -6.77
C HIS A 58 -11.34 0.16 -6.44
N GLN A 59 -11.12 0.73 -5.24
CA GLN A 59 -11.66 2.03 -4.85
C GLN A 59 -11.26 3.14 -5.81
N GLU A 60 -10.00 3.17 -6.22
CA GLU A 60 -9.50 4.14 -7.19
C GLU A 60 -10.31 4.11 -8.51
N ARG A 61 -10.70 2.92 -8.94
CA ARG A 61 -11.49 2.72 -10.16
C ARG A 61 -12.97 3.04 -9.97
N THR A 62 -13.50 2.88 -8.76
CA THR A 62 -14.94 3.05 -8.47
C THR A 62 -15.30 4.41 -7.89
N LEU A 63 -14.31 5.26 -7.55
CA LEU A 63 -14.50 6.60 -6.96
C LEU A 63 -15.35 6.60 -5.68
N VAL A 64 -15.46 5.46 -4.99
CA VAL A 64 -16.22 5.34 -3.74
C VAL A 64 -15.36 5.92 -2.61
N PRO A 65 -15.82 6.98 -1.91
CA PRO A 65 -15.10 7.50 -0.76
C PRO A 65 -15.39 6.59 0.43
N SER A 66 -14.44 5.74 0.80
CA SER A 66 -14.44 5.09 2.11
C SER A 66 -13.04 5.13 2.72
N GLU A 67 -12.99 5.40 4.03
CA GLU A 67 -11.75 5.43 4.78
C GLU A 67 -11.26 4.00 5.04
N ILE A 68 -10.15 3.63 4.42
CA ILE A 68 -9.49 2.35 4.68
C ILE A 68 -8.34 2.57 5.65
N SER A 69 -8.36 1.83 6.75
CA SER A 69 -7.26 1.81 7.72
C SER A 69 -6.66 0.40 7.82
N PHE A 70 -5.39 0.32 8.20
CA PHE A 70 -4.63 -0.94 8.23
C PHE A 70 -3.92 -1.11 9.56
N SER A 71 -3.81 -2.36 10.02
CA SER A 71 -3.06 -2.74 11.22
C SER A 71 -2.20 -3.97 10.96
N TYR A 72 -1.07 -4.08 11.66
CA TYR A 72 -0.16 -5.23 11.56
C TYR A 72 -0.33 -6.13 12.78
N GLY A 73 -0.71 -7.38 12.54
CA GLY A 73 -1.02 -8.36 13.58
C GLY A 73 0.18 -9.20 14.02
N ASN A 74 0.07 -9.83 15.21
CA ASN A 74 1.10 -10.71 15.76
C ASN A 74 1.34 -11.98 14.92
N ASN A 75 0.43 -12.31 14.01
CA ASN A 75 0.58 -13.42 13.06
C ASN A 75 1.46 -13.05 11.84
N HIS A 76 2.16 -11.91 11.89
CA HIS A 76 2.96 -11.37 10.79
C HIS A 76 2.16 -11.04 9.52
N SER A 77 0.85 -10.81 9.66
CA SER A 77 -0.02 -10.39 8.56
C SER A 77 -0.55 -8.97 8.77
N TRP A 78 -0.84 -8.32 7.66
CA TRP A 78 -1.60 -7.08 7.63
C TRP A 78 -3.11 -7.35 7.66
N HIS A 79 -3.87 -6.52 8.37
CA HIS A 79 -5.32 -6.60 8.45
C HIS A 79 -5.94 -5.25 8.07
N GLN A 80 -6.94 -5.30 7.20
CA GLN A 80 -7.76 -4.15 6.84
C GLN A 80 -8.86 -3.95 7.89
N THR A 81 -9.00 -2.73 8.38
CA THR A 81 -10.11 -2.30 9.23
C THR A 81 -10.99 -1.37 8.43
N ASN A 82 -12.21 -1.80 8.12
CA ASN A 82 -13.20 -0.94 7.48
C ASN A 82 -13.80 -0.04 8.55
N CYS A 83 -13.68 1.28 8.38
CA CYS A 83 -14.46 2.24 9.13
C CYS A 83 -15.67 2.61 8.26
N GLU A 84 -16.87 2.15 8.64
CA GLU A 84 -18.09 2.66 8.04
C GLU A 84 -18.31 4.07 8.58
N ILE A 85 -18.25 5.07 7.70
CA ILE A 85 -18.63 6.44 8.05
C ILE A 85 -20.15 6.42 8.23
N ALA A 86 -20.60 6.61 9.48
CA ALA A 86 -22.01 6.72 9.85
C ALA A 86 -22.66 8.00 9.31
#